data_AF-A0A1W1H074-F1
#
_entry.id   AF-A0A1W1H074-F1
#
_cell.length_a   1.000
_cell.length_b   1.000
_cell.length_c   1.000
_cell.angle_alpha   90.00
_cell.angle_beta   90.00
_cell.angle_gamma   90.00
#
_symmetry.space_group_name_H-M   'P 1'
#
loop_
_entity.id
_entity.type
_entity.pdbx_description
1 polymer ?
#
loop_
_entity_poly.entity_id
_entity_poly.type
_entity_poly.pdbx_seq_one_letter_code
_entity_poly.pdbx_strand_id
1 'polypeptide(L)'
;MSEAIPEIVQRLEACETSLEAHRGYLKAFEYGLRAAVITHPRPEELCRVWTQLLPGIAEKHSGDGGAIYTAALQQALALLTDQIGAPNQET
;
A
#
# COMPACT_ATOMS: atom_id res chain seq x y z
N MET A 1 13.54 34.11 17.00
CA MET A 1 13.33 34.04 15.54
C MET A 1 14.28 33.07 14.83
N SER A 2 15.55 32.92 15.26
CA SER A 2 16.53 32.07 14.56
C SER A 2 16.23 30.56 14.56
N GLU A 3 15.51 30.04 15.55
CA GLU A 3 15.19 28.59 15.65
C GLU A 3 13.87 28.20 14.97
N ALA A 4 13.00 29.17 14.66
CA ALA A 4 11.67 28.88 14.10
C ALA A 4 11.74 28.37 12.65
N ILE A 5 12.69 28.87 11.86
CA ILE A 5 12.87 28.42 10.47
C ILE A 5 13.34 26.95 10.40
N PRO A 6 14.42 26.52 11.08
CA PRO A 6 14.84 25.12 11.04
C PRO A 6 13.79 24.16 11.62
N GLU A 7 13.06 24.57 12.66
CA GLU A 7 11.95 23.78 13.20
C GLU A 7 10.83 23.57 12.16
N ILE A 8 10.43 24.63 11.45
CA ILE A 8 9.40 24.54 10.40
C ILE A 8 9.86 23.64 9.25
N VAL A 9 11.12 23.75 8.83
CA VAL A 9 11.70 22.89 7.77
C VAL A 9 11.65 21.42 8.20
N GLN A 10 12.11 21.10 9.41
CA GLN A 10 12.09 19.73 9.92
C GLN A 10 10.66 19.16 9.99
N ARG A 11 9.70 19.97 10.43
CA ARG A 11 8.28 19.57 10.47
C ARG A 11 7.70 19.36 9.08
N LEU A 12 8.12 20.15 8.09
CA LEU A 12 7.71 19.98 6.70
C LEU A 12 8.27 18.68 6.11
N GLU A 13 9.56 18.41 6.29
CA GLU A 13 10.20 17.17 5.82
C GLU A 13 9.55 15.91 6.43
N ALA A 14 9.23 15.97 7.73
CA ALA A 14 8.51 14.89 8.41
C ALA A 14 7.08 14.71 7.86
N CYS A 15 6.39 15.83 7.55
CA CYS A 15 5.06 15.81 6.94
C CYS A 15 5.11 15.19 5.54
N GLU A 16 6.06 15.61 4.70
CA GLU A 16 6.24 15.11 3.33
C GLU A 16 6.55 13.62 3.33
N THR A 17 7.47 13.17 4.20
CA THR A 17 7.80 11.76 4.38
C THR A 17 6.56 10.95 4.78
N SER A 18 5.78 11.46 5.74
CA SER A 18 4.56 10.82 6.20
C SER A 18 3.52 10.72 5.06
N LEU A 19 3.28 11.81 4.33
CA LEU A 19 2.35 11.83 3.21
C LEU A 19 2.74 10.84 2.12
N GLU A 20 4.03 10.75 1.83
CA GLU A 20 4.55 9.81 0.84
C GLU A 20 4.30 8.34 1.26
N ALA A 21 4.53 8.02 2.54
CA ALA A 21 4.22 6.69 3.07
C ALA A 21 2.72 6.38 3.01
N HIS A 22 1.87 7.32 3.42
CA HIS A 22 0.41 7.16 3.34
C HIS A 22 -0.08 6.95 1.92
N ARG A 23 0.50 7.63 0.92
CA ARG A 23 0.19 7.41 -0.50
C ARG A 23 0.48 5.96 -0.89
N GLY A 24 1.59 5.39 -0.43
CA GLY A 24 1.95 3.99 -0.69
C GLY A 24 0.95 3.01 -0.09
N TYR A 25 0.59 3.21 1.18
CA TYR A 25 -0.41 2.40 1.88
C TYR A 25 -1.78 2.47 1.20
N LEU A 26 -2.28 3.67 0.93
CA LEU A 26 -3.57 3.86 0.26
C LEU A 26 -3.62 3.17 -1.10
N LYS A 27 -2.49 3.20 -1.84
CA LYS A 27 -2.44 2.53 -3.14
C LYS A 27 -2.52 1.02 -3.02
N ALA A 28 -1.89 0.41 -2.02
CA ALA A 28 -2.04 -1.02 -1.74
C ALA A 28 -3.50 -1.38 -1.43
N PHE A 29 -4.16 -0.60 -0.55
CA PHE A 29 -5.57 -0.80 -0.20
C PHE A 29 -6.52 -0.63 -1.39
N GLU A 30 -6.25 0.31 -2.31
CA GLU A 30 -7.00 0.45 -3.55
C GLU A 30 -6.97 -0.86 -4.37
N TYR A 31 -5.80 -1.49 -4.50
CA TYR A 31 -5.69 -2.77 -5.20
C TYR A 31 -6.40 -3.90 -4.45
N GLY A 32 -6.29 -3.94 -3.13
CA GLY A 32 -6.99 -4.93 -2.29
C GLY A 32 -8.50 -4.83 -2.48
N LEU A 33 -9.06 -3.62 -2.42
CA LEU A 33 -10.47 -3.36 -2.67
C LEU A 33 -10.87 -3.75 -4.10
N ARG A 34 -10.05 -3.42 -5.10
CA ARG A 34 -10.30 -3.82 -6.49
C ARG A 34 -10.37 -5.34 -6.63
N ALA A 35 -9.47 -6.08 -6.00
CA ALA A 35 -9.49 -7.54 -6.01
C ALA A 35 -10.78 -8.08 -5.39
N ALA A 36 -11.17 -7.58 -4.20
CA ALA A 36 -12.41 -7.98 -3.53
C ALA A 36 -13.67 -7.72 -4.38
N VAL A 37 -13.73 -6.56 -5.06
CA VAL A 37 -14.83 -6.23 -5.98
C VAL A 37 -14.85 -7.15 -7.20
N ILE A 38 -13.69 -7.42 -7.81
CA ILE A 38 -13.58 -8.34 -8.98
C ILE A 38 -14.08 -9.74 -8.62
N THR A 39 -13.79 -10.18 -7.39
CA THR A 39 -14.11 -11.54 -6.98
C THR A 39 -15.55 -11.70 -6.51
N HIS A 40 -16.31 -10.65 -6.25
CA HIS A 40 -17.71 -10.79 -5.83
C HIS A 40 -18.58 -11.42 -6.94
N PRO A 41 -19.44 -12.44 -6.64
CA PRO A 41 -19.80 -12.99 -5.33
C PRO A 41 -19.00 -14.25 -4.90
N ARG A 42 -17.85 -14.52 -5.52
CA ARG A 42 -16.97 -15.69 -5.35
C ARG A 42 -15.70 -15.35 -4.52
N PRO A 43 -15.80 -15.17 -3.19
CA PRO A 43 -14.66 -14.80 -2.34
C PRO A 43 -13.54 -15.84 -2.35
N GLU A 44 -13.83 -17.11 -2.67
CA GLU A 44 -12.84 -18.18 -2.82
C GLU A 44 -11.80 -17.90 -3.92
N GLU A 45 -12.14 -17.05 -4.89
CA GLU A 45 -11.25 -16.65 -5.98
C GLU A 45 -10.30 -15.51 -5.58
N LEU A 46 -10.50 -14.88 -4.42
CA LEU A 46 -9.77 -13.66 -4.03
C LEU A 46 -8.27 -13.87 -3.97
N CYS A 47 -7.82 -14.95 -3.32
CA CYS A 47 -6.39 -15.26 -3.21
C CYS A 47 -5.75 -15.49 -4.59
N ARG A 48 -6.46 -16.19 -5.49
CA ARG A 48 -6.00 -16.44 -6.86
C ARG A 48 -5.88 -15.13 -7.65
N VAL A 49 -6.93 -14.30 -7.62
CA VAL A 49 -6.95 -13.01 -8.33
C VAL A 49 -5.90 -12.05 -7.76
N TRP A 50 -5.77 -11.98 -6.45
CA TRP A 50 -4.76 -11.16 -5.78
C TRP A 50 -3.34 -11.51 -6.24
N THR A 51 -2.99 -12.80 -6.22
CA THR A 51 -1.68 -13.29 -6.66
C THR A 51 -1.39 -12.95 -8.12
N GLN A 52 -2.42 -13.00 -8.99
CA GLN A 52 -2.29 -12.63 -10.40
C GLN A 52 -2.10 -11.12 -10.63
N LEU A 53 -2.59 -10.27 -9.71
CA LEU A 53 -2.45 -8.81 -9.83
C LEU A 53 -1.08 -8.30 -9.37
N LEU A 54 -0.45 -8.96 -8.38
CA LEU A 54 0.80 -8.50 -7.76
C LEU A 54 1.93 -8.17 -8.77
N PRO A 55 2.22 -8.99 -9.81
CA PRO A 55 3.26 -8.66 -10.78
C PRO A 55 2.96 -7.39 -11.58
N GLY A 56 1.70 -7.20 -11.99
CA GLY A 56 1.28 -6.00 -12.72
C GLY A 56 1.29 -4.74 -11.84
N ILE A 57 1.08 -4.88 -10.53
CA ILE A 57 1.27 -3.79 -9.57
C ILE A 57 2.75 -3.43 -9.48
N ALA A 58 3.63 -4.42 -9.34
CA ALA A 58 5.07 -4.19 -9.25
C ALA A 58 5.63 -3.50 -10.50
N GLU A 59 5.21 -3.95 -11.69
CA GLU A 59 5.58 -3.32 -12.97
C GLU A 59 5.03 -1.89 -13.07
N LYS A 60 3.76 -1.66 -12.72
CA LYS A 60 3.16 -0.33 -12.82
C LYS A 60 3.83 0.71 -11.92
N HIS A 61 4.33 0.29 -10.77
CA HIS A 61 4.98 1.17 -9.81
C HIS A 61 6.52 1.08 -9.86
N SER A 62 7.09 0.38 -10.84
CA SER A 62 8.54 0.36 -11.02
C SER A 62 9.02 1.73 -11.48
N GLY A 63 9.60 2.50 -10.56
CA GLY A 63 10.07 3.86 -10.81
C GLY A 63 8.98 4.95 -10.72
N ASP A 64 7.78 4.63 -10.23
CA ASP A 64 6.76 5.63 -9.87
C ASP A 64 6.81 5.91 -8.36
N GLY A 65 6.98 7.18 -7.99
CA GLY A 65 7.11 7.63 -6.60
C GLY A 65 8.54 7.54 -6.04
N GLY A 66 8.75 8.10 -4.86
CA GLY A 66 10.02 8.03 -4.16
C GLY A 66 10.20 6.72 -3.38
N ALA A 67 11.35 6.60 -2.70
CA ALA A 67 11.72 5.40 -1.97
C ALA A 67 10.74 5.09 -0.82
N ILE A 68 10.22 6.13 -0.16
CA ILE A 68 9.29 6.00 0.96
C ILE A 68 7.94 5.49 0.46
N TYR A 69 7.44 6.03 -0.64
CA TYR A 69 6.22 5.55 -1.29
C TYR A 69 6.35 4.06 -1.65
N THR A 70 7.45 3.70 -2.31
CA THR A 70 7.69 2.33 -2.77
C THR A 70 7.75 1.36 -1.60
N ALA A 71 8.47 1.72 -0.53
CA ALA A 71 8.59 0.88 0.66
C ALA A 71 7.23 0.69 1.35
N ALA A 72 6.45 1.77 1.53
CA ALA A 72 5.13 1.70 2.16
C ALA A 72 4.14 0.88 1.32
N LEU A 73 4.17 1.03 -0.01
CA LEU A 73 3.38 0.21 -0.93
C LEU A 73 3.72 -1.27 -0.78
N GLN A 74 5.00 -1.64 -0.83
CA GLN A 74 5.45 -3.02 -0.67
C GLN A 74 5.06 -3.61 0.68
N GLN A 75 5.23 -2.84 1.76
CA GLN A 75 4.86 -3.26 3.11
C GLN A 75 3.36 -3.56 3.22
N ALA A 76 2.49 -2.69 2.70
CA ALA A 76 1.05 -2.96 2.74
C ALA A 76 0.62 -4.08 1.77
N LEU A 77 1.27 -4.24 0.62
CA LEU A 77 1.01 -5.38 -0.27
C LEU A 77 1.36 -6.70 0.42
N ALA A 78 2.47 -6.76 1.16
CA ALA A 78 2.85 -7.93 1.95
C ALA A 78 1.78 -8.22 3.02
N LEU A 79 1.39 -7.21 3.80
CA LEU A 79 0.32 -7.35 4.81
C LEU A 79 -0.99 -7.86 4.22
N LEU A 80 -1.44 -7.29 3.10
CA LEU A 80 -2.67 -7.72 2.42
C LEU A 80 -2.54 -9.14 1.88
N THR A 81 -1.36 -9.53 1.39
CA THR A 81 -1.10 -10.91 0.92
C THR A 81 -1.25 -11.90 2.06
N ASP A 82 -0.70 -11.59 3.24
CA ASP A 82 -0.84 -12.43 4.43
C ASP A 82 -2.31 -12.54 4.86
N GLN A 83 -3.05 -11.42 4.87
CA GLN A 83 -4.47 -11.40 5.27
C GLN A 83 -5.38 -12.14 4.28
N ILE A 84 -5.15 -11.98 2.98
CA ILE A 84 -5.93 -12.65 1.93
C ILE A 84 -5.62 -14.15 1.88
N GLY A 85 -4.37 -14.54 2.18
CA GLY A 85 -3.94 -15.93 2.23
C GLY A 85 -4.26 -16.64 3.55
N ALA A 86 -4.66 -15.91 4.59
CA ALA A 86 -5.00 -16.49 5.87
C ALA A 86 -6.25 -17.38 5.74
N PRO A 87 -6.27 -18.58 6.36
CA PRO A 87 -7.47 -19.39 6.39
C PRO A 87 -8.59 -18.60 7.08
N ASN A 88 -9.79 -18.57 6.48
CA ASN A 88 -10.97 -18.03 7.13
C ASN A 88 -11.19 -18.79 8.43
N GLN A 89 -10.85 -18.18 9.57
CA GLN A 89 -11.25 -18.68 10.87
C GLN A 89 -12.72 -18.34 11.05
N GLU A 90 -13.60 -19.17 10.49
CA GLU A 90 -15.00 -19.18 10.85
C GLU A 90 -15.10 -19.57 12.33
N THR A 91 -15.53 -18.63 13.16
CA THR A 91 -16.00 -18.88 14.54
C THR A 91 -17.51 -18.97 14.54
#